data_AF-A0A5D8QAU4-F1
#
_entry.id   AF-A0A5D8QAU4-F1
#
_cell.length_a   1.000
_cell.length_b   1.000
_cell.length_c   1.000
_cell.angle_alpha   90.00
_cell.angle_beta   90.00
_cell.angle_gamma   90.00
#
_symmetry.space_group_name_H-M   'P 1'
#
loop_
_entity.id
_entity.type
_entity.pdbx_description
1 polymer ?
#
loop_
_entity_poly.entity_id
_entity_poly.type
_entity_poly.pdbx_seq_one_letter_code
_entity_poly.pdbx_strand_id
1 'polypeptide(L)'
;MRFKTFITVLLVCILVYGHAYAEGPNFILKGKNVLEDGIIYYLQRIYNGIPVYDEGVYLTIDRNGELIYLSDSFGDGDFAESKNIVSLQDALGNIHDSVLKSWYIKEKDGYVRVLKPTEFVVDASTGKVIDLEDEGYEIEGNSALDWGDTDMTLNKMEALLEQDGYTYTQKTYSEFNGSRNTNYITGNKKFSYLNIAIADNKVISIMFSSLHSDGTDRTVDAKSVRTVADKIFKEIVLKGNKAIGHMNETEKGYRFNYVRMENGIEVEDNGLEIVMSKDGYIESLKYRWDAASFNDTGCFDMEEILKRYIEAAEFNLYYRKLGNRYIPVYAASKRIEYITSQGSVVYNPVF
;
A
#
# COMPACT_ATOMS: atom_id res chain seq x y z
N MET A 1 -10.83 25.81 -31.89
CA MET A 1 -10.07 24.89 -31.01
C MET A 1 -10.96 23.82 -30.32
N ARG A 2 -12.22 24.09 -29.93
CA ARG A 2 -13.09 23.11 -29.23
C ARG A 2 -13.59 21.89 -30.04
N PHE A 3 -13.57 21.96 -31.38
CA PHE A 3 -14.17 20.93 -32.23
C PHE A 3 -13.26 19.70 -32.43
N LYS A 4 -11.93 19.88 -32.44
CA LYS A 4 -10.98 18.77 -32.61
C LYS A 4 -10.91 17.86 -31.38
N THR A 5 -10.88 18.44 -30.18
CA THR A 5 -10.87 17.67 -28.92
C THR A 5 -12.13 16.82 -28.76
N PHE A 6 -13.30 17.34 -29.16
CA PHE A 6 -14.55 16.57 -29.12
C PHE A 6 -14.51 15.38 -30.08
N ILE A 7 -13.96 15.57 -31.30
CA ILE A 7 -13.82 14.49 -32.28
C ILE A 7 -12.80 13.44 -31.82
N THR A 8 -11.68 13.83 -31.21
CA THR A 8 -10.69 12.87 -30.67
C THR A 8 -11.28 12.07 -29.52
N VAL A 9 -11.99 12.71 -28.57
CA VAL A 9 -12.69 12.00 -27.49
C VAL A 9 -13.78 11.10 -28.06
N LEU A 10 -14.57 11.56 -29.04
CA LEU A 10 -15.59 10.74 -29.70
C LEU A 10 -14.98 9.56 -30.47
N LEU A 11 -13.79 9.73 -31.07
CA LEU A 11 -13.07 8.68 -31.78
C LEU A 11 -12.43 7.67 -30.82
N VAL A 12 -11.90 8.10 -29.67
CA VAL A 12 -11.46 7.19 -28.59
C VAL A 12 -12.67 6.45 -28.03
N CYS A 13 -13.77 7.19 -27.83
CA CYS A 13 -15.16 6.75 -27.78
C CYS A 13 -15.38 5.48 -28.64
N ILE A 14 -15.43 5.72 -29.95
CA ILE A 14 -15.73 4.75 -31.01
C ILE A 14 -14.68 3.64 -31.14
N LEU A 15 -13.39 3.92 -30.91
CA LEU A 15 -12.30 2.95 -31.04
C LEU A 15 -12.24 1.97 -29.86
N VAL A 16 -12.53 2.43 -28.64
CA VAL A 16 -12.76 1.54 -27.48
C VAL A 16 -14.03 0.70 -27.69
N TYR A 17 -15.03 1.19 -28.43
CA TYR A 17 -16.24 0.42 -28.78
C TYR A 17 -16.08 -0.56 -29.95
N GLY A 18 -15.00 -0.48 -30.72
CA GLY A 18 -14.90 -1.19 -32.00
C GLY A 18 -14.45 -2.64 -31.92
N HIS A 19 -13.87 -3.10 -30.81
CA HIS A 19 -13.26 -4.42 -30.71
C HIS A 19 -13.83 -5.23 -29.54
N ALA A 20 -14.87 -6.00 -29.87
CA ALA A 20 -15.48 -7.11 -29.13
C ALA A 20 -16.50 -6.77 -28.03
N TYR A 21 -17.74 -7.23 -28.29
CA TYR A 21 -18.95 -7.25 -27.47
C TYR A 21 -19.92 -6.04 -27.61
N ALA A 22 -21.12 -6.37 -28.08
CA ALA A 22 -22.16 -5.47 -28.59
C ALA A 22 -22.98 -4.72 -27.50
N GLU A 23 -22.33 -4.29 -26.41
CA GLU A 23 -22.91 -3.45 -25.36
C GLU A 23 -21.87 -2.45 -24.82
N GLY A 24 -21.84 -1.22 -25.33
CA GLY A 24 -21.05 -0.13 -24.72
C GLY A 24 -21.44 1.26 -25.24
N PRO A 25 -21.29 2.35 -24.45
CA PRO A 25 -20.75 2.45 -23.09
C PRO A 25 -21.74 2.61 -21.94
N ASN A 26 -21.42 1.93 -20.85
CA ASN A 26 -21.79 2.32 -19.50
C ASN A 26 -20.54 2.95 -18.84
N PHE A 27 -20.24 4.23 -19.08
CA PHE A 27 -19.17 4.95 -18.36
C PHE A 27 -19.66 6.30 -17.85
N ILE A 28 -19.12 6.77 -16.73
CA ILE A 28 -19.30 8.14 -16.23
C ILE A 28 -17.95 8.84 -16.04
N LEU A 29 -17.91 10.14 -16.29
CA LEU A 29 -16.76 10.96 -15.93
C LEU A 29 -16.69 11.07 -14.40
N LYS A 30 -15.69 10.43 -13.79
CA LYS A 30 -15.50 10.40 -12.33
C LYS A 30 -14.52 11.46 -11.86
N GLY A 31 -13.51 11.77 -12.67
CA GLY A 31 -12.48 12.74 -12.29
C GLY A 31 -11.79 13.41 -13.47
N LYS A 32 -11.22 14.58 -13.20
CA LYS A 32 -10.40 15.35 -14.13
C LYS A 32 -9.25 15.98 -13.36
N ASN A 33 -8.01 15.68 -13.74
CA ASN A 33 -6.82 16.32 -13.19
C ASN A 33 -6.09 17.12 -14.30
N VAL A 34 -5.71 18.36 -14.00
CA VAL A 34 -4.97 19.22 -14.92
C VAL A 34 -3.50 19.20 -14.52
N LEU A 35 -2.68 18.62 -15.38
CA LEU A 35 -1.23 18.56 -15.23
C LEU A 35 -0.56 19.71 -15.99
N GLU A 36 0.74 19.86 -15.78
CA GLU A 36 1.53 20.80 -16.58
C GLU A 36 1.41 20.47 -18.07
N ASP A 37 1.57 19.20 -18.47
CA ASP A 37 1.63 18.84 -19.89
C ASP A 37 0.28 18.44 -20.51
N GLY A 38 -0.81 18.44 -19.73
CA GLY A 38 -2.10 17.97 -20.25
C GLY A 38 -3.20 17.84 -19.21
N ILE A 39 -4.24 17.09 -19.56
CA ILE A 39 -5.40 16.80 -18.72
C ILE A 39 -5.60 15.29 -18.70
N ILE A 40 -5.67 14.72 -17.49
CA ILE A 40 -6.10 13.35 -17.27
C ILE A 40 -7.60 13.34 -17.01
N TYR A 41 -8.33 12.49 -17.71
CA TYR A 41 -9.71 12.16 -17.40
C TYR A 41 -9.79 10.71 -16.92
N TYR A 42 -10.63 10.49 -15.91
CA TYR A 42 -10.98 9.16 -15.44
C TYR A 42 -12.45 8.88 -15.74
N LEU A 43 -12.70 7.91 -16.61
CA LEU A 43 -14.02 7.42 -16.98
C LEU A 43 -14.29 6.11 -16.24
N GLN A 44 -15.16 6.13 -15.24
CA GLN A 44 -15.48 4.95 -14.43
C GLN A 44 -16.52 4.08 -15.14
N ARG A 45 -16.28 2.77 -15.17
CA ARG A 45 -17.20 1.77 -15.72
C ARG A 45 -18.50 1.74 -14.91
N ILE A 46 -19.61 1.49 -15.58
CA ILE A 46 -20.94 1.26 -15.02
C ILE A 46 -21.43 -0.10 -15.50
N TYR A 47 -22.22 -0.78 -14.67
CA TYR A 47 -22.98 -1.97 -15.05
C TYR A 47 -24.39 -1.84 -14.48
N ASN A 48 -25.41 -1.91 -15.36
CA ASN A 48 -26.82 -1.73 -14.97
C ASN A 48 -27.08 -0.48 -14.10
N GLY A 49 -26.44 0.65 -14.44
CA GLY A 49 -26.59 1.92 -13.74
C GLY A 49 -25.79 2.05 -12.43
N ILE A 50 -25.08 1.00 -11.99
CA ILE A 50 -24.23 1.01 -10.80
C ILE A 50 -22.75 1.12 -11.22
N PRO A 51 -21.95 2.07 -10.70
CA PRO A 51 -20.53 2.16 -11.03
C PRO A 51 -19.74 0.95 -10.54
N VAL A 52 -18.71 0.54 -11.28
CA VAL A 52 -17.78 -0.52 -10.87
C VAL A 52 -16.60 0.12 -10.14
N TYR A 53 -16.33 -0.34 -8.92
CA TYR A 53 -15.30 0.19 -8.03
C TYR A 53 -13.91 0.01 -8.67
N ASP A 54 -13.12 1.08 -8.73
CA ASP A 54 -11.77 1.14 -9.30
C ASP A 54 -11.58 0.58 -10.72
N GLU A 55 -12.67 0.44 -11.47
CA GLU A 55 -12.62 0.05 -12.88
C GLU A 55 -13.03 1.17 -13.81
N GLY A 56 -12.25 1.36 -14.85
CA GLY A 56 -12.46 2.45 -15.79
C GLY A 56 -11.34 2.60 -16.80
N VAL A 57 -11.39 3.75 -17.46
CA VAL A 57 -10.40 4.18 -18.46
C VAL A 57 -9.77 5.48 -17.99
N TYR A 58 -8.45 5.50 -17.98
CA TYR A 58 -7.63 6.69 -17.82
C TYR A 58 -7.18 7.15 -19.19
N LEU A 59 -7.43 8.42 -19.50
CA LEU A 59 -6.98 9.03 -20.73
C LEU A 59 -6.27 10.35 -20.45
N THR A 60 -5.09 10.52 -21.02
CA THR A 60 -4.32 11.77 -20.92
C THR A 60 -4.31 12.45 -22.27
N ILE A 61 -4.78 13.69 -22.28
CA ILE A 61 -4.79 14.55 -23.46
C ILE A 61 -3.80 15.69 -23.23
N ASP A 62 -2.88 15.92 -24.16
CA ASP A 62 -1.92 17.01 -24.07
C ASP A 62 -2.60 18.40 -24.24
N ARG A 63 -1.81 19.48 -24.15
CA ARG A 63 -2.30 20.86 -24.35
C ARG A 63 -2.83 21.14 -25.78
N ASN A 64 -2.43 20.36 -26.77
CA ASN A 64 -2.86 20.49 -28.16
C ASN A 64 -4.17 19.75 -28.45
N GLY A 65 -4.63 18.92 -27.51
CA GLY A 65 -5.82 18.08 -27.67
C GLY A 65 -5.52 16.69 -28.24
N GLU A 66 -4.26 16.25 -28.20
CA GLU A 66 -3.81 14.94 -28.67
C GLU A 66 -3.81 13.93 -27.52
N LEU A 67 -4.29 12.71 -27.78
CA LEU A 67 -4.24 11.61 -26.81
C LEU A 67 -2.80 11.11 -26.72
N ILE A 68 -2.19 11.20 -25.54
CA ILE A 68 -0.80 10.78 -25.30
C ILE A 68 -0.70 9.54 -24.41
N TYR A 69 -1.76 9.19 -23.68
CA TYR A 69 -1.81 7.99 -22.87
C TYR A 69 -3.25 7.48 -22.75
N LEU A 70 -3.39 6.16 -22.85
CA LEU A 70 -4.64 5.44 -22.63
C LEU A 70 -4.31 4.18 -21.84
N SER A 71 -5.04 3.97 -20.75
CA SER A 71 -4.95 2.77 -19.93
C SER A 71 -6.33 2.40 -19.42
N ASP A 72 -6.62 1.12 -19.41
CA ASP A 72 -7.83 0.57 -18.84
C ASP A 72 -7.51 -0.35 -17.66
N SER A 73 -8.45 -0.43 -16.73
CA SER A 73 -8.42 -1.34 -15.59
C SER A 73 -9.77 -2.03 -15.56
N PHE A 74 -9.88 -3.13 -16.30
CA PHE A 74 -11.07 -3.98 -16.32
C PHE A 74 -10.74 -5.35 -15.78
N GLY A 75 -11.54 -5.84 -14.84
CA GLY A 75 -11.51 -7.24 -14.47
C GLY A 75 -12.46 -8.08 -15.32
N ASP A 76 -12.11 -9.36 -15.44
CA ASP A 76 -13.04 -10.41 -15.88
C ASP A 76 -13.91 -10.88 -14.71
N GLY A 77 -15.14 -11.29 -14.97
CA GLY A 77 -16.01 -11.90 -13.96
C GLY A 77 -17.49 -11.66 -14.19
N ASP A 78 -18.30 -12.47 -13.52
CA ASP A 78 -19.75 -12.38 -13.63
C ASP A 78 -20.30 -11.33 -12.65
N PHE A 79 -21.30 -10.56 -13.09
CA PHE A 79 -22.01 -9.63 -12.22
C PHE A 79 -23.16 -10.33 -11.50
N ALA A 80 -23.17 -10.23 -10.17
CA ALA A 80 -24.34 -10.62 -9.39
C ALA A 80 -25.54 -9.74 -9.75
N GLU A 81 -26.74 -10.32 -9.75
CA GLU A 81 -27.96 -9.53 -9.88
C GLU A 81 -28.11 -8.56 -8.70
N SER A 82 -28.45 -7.30 -8.98
CA SER A 82 -28.72 -6.26 -7.97
C SER A 82 -30.12 -6.37 -7.34
N LYS A 83 -30.68 -7.58 -7.21
CA LYS A 83 -31.99 -7.80 -6.58
C LYS A 83 -31.81 -7.81 -5.05
N ASN A 84 -32.71 -7.12 -4.34
CA ASN A 84 -32.72 -7.01 -2.87
C ASN A 84 -31.56 -6.20 -2.26
N ILE A 85 -31.26 -5.02 -2.81
CA ILE A 85 -30.35 -4.07 -2.16
C ILE A 85 -31.03 -3.51 -0.89
N VAL A 86 -30.42 -3.71 0.29
CA VAL A 86 -30.86 -3.09 1.55
C VAL A 86 -30.64 -1.58 1.50
N SER A 87 -31.29 -0.80 2.35
CA SER A 87 -31.05 0.64 2.35
C SER A 87 -29.61 0.96 2.80
N LEU A 88 -29.05 2.07 2.31
CA LEU A 88 -27.73 2.53 2.77
C LEU A 88 -27.72 2.73 4.30
N GLN A 89 -28.80 3.27 4.86
CA GLN A 89 -28.89 3.49 6.31
C GLN A 89 -28.84 2.17 7.10
N ASP A 90 -29.53 1.14 6.65
CA ASP A 90 -29.51 -0.18 7.30
C ASP A 90 -28.14 -0.84 7.18
N ALA A 91 -27.49 -0.72 6.02
CA ALA A 91 -26.14 -1.24 5.80
C ALA A 91 -25.10 -0.54 6.70
N LEU A 92 -25.15 0.79 6.79
CA LEU A 92 -24.24 1.57 7.63
C LEU A 92 -24.46 1.31 9.12
N GLY A 93 -25.68 0.97 9.53
CA GLY A 93 -26.00 0.58 10.92
C GLY A 93 -25.32 -0.71 11.39
N ASN A 94 -24.78 -1.53 10.48
CA ASN A 94 -24.06 -2.75 10.79
C ASN A 94 -22.53 -2.57 10.83
N ILE A 95 -22.02 -1.35 10.60
CA ILE A 95 -20.59 -1.08 10.70
C ILE A 95 -20.22 -0.99 12.18
N HIS A 96 -19.28 -1.81 12.61
CA HIS A 96 -18.74 -1.83 13.97
C HIS A 96 -17.42 -1.05 14.05
N ASP A 97 -17.02 -0.66 15.25
CA ASP A 97 -15.78 0.08 15.52
C ASP A 97 -14.51 -0.70 15.16
N SER A 98 -14.60 -2.03 14.99
CA SER A 98 -13.52 -2.88 14.51
C SER A 98 -12.97 -2.48 13.13
N VAL A 99 -13.71 -1.70 12.34
CA VAL A 99 -13.21 -1.12 11.08
C VAL A 99 -12.22 0.03 11.28
N LEU A 100 -12.01 0.48 12.52
CA LEU A 100 -11.05 1.52 12.87
C LEU A 100 -9.91 0.90 13.70
N LYS A 101 -8.73 0.78 13.09
CA LYS A 101 -7.53 0.28 13.78
C LYS A 101 -6.73 1.44 14.36
N SER A 102 -6.16 1.24 15.54
CA SER A 102 -5.18 2.18 16.10
C SER A 102 -3.88 2.08 15.32
N TRP A 103 -3.28 3.23 15.00
CA TRP A 103 -1.98 3.36 14.37
C TRP A 103 -1.17 4.47 15.02
N TYR A 104 0.15 4.36 14.95
CA TYR A 104 1.08 5.45 15.19
C TYR A 104 1.59 6.03 13.89
N ILE A 105 1.42 7.33 13.68
CA ILE A 105 1.92 8.03 12.48
C ILE A 105 3.00 9.03 12.86
N LYS A 106 3.96 9.25 11.95
CA LYS A 106 5.10 10.13 12.22
C LYS A 106 4.70 11.59 12.05
N GLU A 107 4.83 12.37 13.12
CA GLU A 107 4.78 13.83 13.10
C GLU A 107 6.16 14.44 13.43
N LYS A 108 6.23 15.77 13.44
CA LYS A 108 7.47 16.53 13.66
C LYS A 108 8.17 16.16 14.98
N ASP A 109 7.41 16.00 16.05
CA ASP A 109 7.91 15.84 17.42
C ASP A 109 7.81 14.39 17.94
N GLY A 110 7.51 13.42 17.07
CA GLY A 110 7.39 12.01 17.46
C GLY A 110 6.29 11.28 16.70
N TYR A 111 5.91 10.12 17.20
CA TYR A 111 4.74 9.40 16.74
C TYR A 111 3.50 9.82 17.52
N VAL A 112 2.38 10.00 16.83
CA VAL A 112 1.08 10.28 17.45
C VAL A 112 0.11 9.15 17.14
N ARG A 113 -0.73 8.82 18.12
CA ARG A 113 -1.77 7.81 17.93
C ARG A 113 -2.95 8.37 17.15
N VAL A 114 -3.40 7.64 16.14
CA VAL A 114 -4.55 7.94 15.28
C VAL A 114 -5.38 6.68 15.05
N LEU A 115 -6.56 6.83 14.46
CA LEU A 115 -7.38 5.72 13.97
C LEU A 115 -7.35 5.71 12.44
N LYS A 116 -6.99 4.56 11.85
CA LYS A 116 -7.06 4.35 10.40
C LYS A 116 -8.22 3.42 10.08
N PRO A 117 -9.06 3.76 9.09
CA PRO A 117 -10.07 2.83 8.63
C PRO A 117 -9.39 1.64 7.95
N THR A 118 -9.81 0.43 8.27
CA THR A 118 -9.43 -0.76 7.51
C THR A 118 -10.03 -0.69 6.12
N GLU A 119 -9.44 -1.42 5.17
CA GLU A 119 -10.10 -1.62 3.89
C GLU A 119 -11.30 -2.56 4.07
N PHE A 120 -12.52 -2.04 3.92
CA PHE A 120 -13.74 -2.84 3.99
C PHE A 120 -14.81 -2.32 3.02
N VAL A 121 -15.80 -3.17 2.78
CA VAL A 121 -17.04 -2.79 2.11
C VAL A 121 -18.24 -3.40 2.84
N VAL A 122 -19.44 -2.91 2.58
CA VAL A 122 -20.68 -3.53 3.10
C VAL A 122 -21.43 -4.19 1.95
N ASP A 123 -21.67 -5.49 2.03
CA ASP A 123 -22.50 -6.21 1.06
C ASP A 123 -23.88 -5.55 0.96
N ALA A 124 -24.21 -5.00 -0.21
CA ALA A 124 -25.45 -4.25 -0.39
C ALA A 124 -26.69 -5.16 -0.37
N SER A 125 -26.54 -6.48 -0.55
CA SER A 125 -27.64 -7.44 -0.47
C SER A 125 -27.91 -7.93 0.94
N THR A 126 -26.90 -7.98 1.81
CA THR A 126 -27.03 -8.55 3.16
C THR A 126 -26.79 -7.56 4.29
N GLY A 127 -26.23 -6.38 4.00
CA GLY A 127 -25.80 -5.40 4.99
C GLY A 127 -24.59 -5.84 5.81
N LYS A 128 -23.92 -6.96 5.48
CA LYS A 128 -22.77 -7.47 6.22
C LYS A 128 -21.49 -6.75 5.81
N VAL A 129 -20.66 -6.42 6.80
CA VAL A 129 -19.29 -5.93 6.57
C VAL A 129 -18.42 -7.06 6.01
N ILE A 130 -17.71 -6.76 4.93
CA ILE A 130 -16.68 -7.60 4.32
C ILE A 130 -15.35 -6.90 4.57
N ASP A 131 -14.53 -7.48 5.45
CA ASP A 131 -13.14 -7.08 5.63
C ASP A 131 -12.32 -7.50 4.40
N LEU A 132 -11.53 -6.57 3.88
CA LEU A 132 -10.70 -6.78 2.70
C LEU A 132 -9.22 -6.82 3.04
N GLU A 133 -8.85 -6.52 4.29
CA GLU A 133 -7.48 -6.64 4.74
C GLU A 133 -7.08 -8.10 4.99
N ASP A 134 -5.82 -8.42 4.69
CA ASP A 134 -5.22 -9.71 5.04
C ASP A 134 -4.98 -9.78 6.56
N GLU A 135 -5.31 -10.92 7.17
CA GLU A 135 -5.03 -11.19 8.58
C GLU A 135 -3.51 -11.36 8.75
N GLY A 136 -2.82 -10.28 9.12
CA GLY A 136 -1.39 -10.32 9.42
C GLY A 136 -1.06 -11.27 10.57
N TYR A 137 0.23 -11.61 10.73
CA TYR A 137 0.71 -12.49 11.79
C TYR A 137 1.77 -11.83 12.67
N GLU A 138 1.70 -12.03 13.98
CA GLU A 138 2.71 -11.51 14.91
C GLU A 138 4.05 -12.26 14.74
N ILE A 139 5.14 -11.50 14.71
CA ILE A 139 6.52 -12.01 14.69
C ILE A 139 7.41 -11.15 15.60
N GLU A 140 8.34 -11.78 16.31
CA GLU A 140 9.31 -11.11 17.17
C GLU A 140 10.72 -11.26 16.60
N GLY A 141 11.50 -10.18 16.67
CA GLY A 141 12.92 -10.18 16.34
C GLY A 141 13.71 -11.11 17.25
N ASN A 142 14.82 -11.62 16.76
CA ASN A 142 15.74 -12.45 17.54
C ASN A 142 17.20 -12.12 17.23
N SER A 143 17.47 -10.90 16.74
CA SER A 143 18.79 -10.53 16.29
C SER A 143 19.76 -10.49 17.46
N ALA A 144 20.87 -11.20 17.29
CA ALA A 144 22.06 -11.11 18.12
C ALA A 144 23.15 -10.25 17.46
N LEU A 145 22.81 -9.48 16.41
CA LEU A 145 23.76 -8.62 15.73
C LEU A 145 24.19 -7.49 16.67
N ASP A 146 25.49 -7.42 16.93
CA ASP A 146 26.12 -6.24 17.51
C ASP A 146 26.44 -5.27 16.38
N TRP A 147 25.53 -4.31 16.17
CA TRP A 147 25.67 -3.27 15.15
C TRP A 147 26.78 -2.25 15.47
N GLY A 148 27.44 -2.36 16.63
CA GLY A 148 28.65 -1.59 16.96
C GLY A 148 29.91 -2.10 16.26
N ASP A 149 29.94 -3.36 15.81
CA ASP A 149 31.02 -3.93 15.02
C ASP A 149 30.66 -3.90 13.52
N THR A 150 31.16 -2.90 12.82
CA THR A 150 30.81 -2.62 11.42
C THR A 150 31.29 -3.69 10.45
N ASP A 151 32.46 -4.30 10.67
CA ASP A 151 33.03 -5.29 9.75
C ASP A 151 32.31 -6.64 9.86
N MET A 152 31.99 -7.05 11.10
CA MET A 152 31.15 -8.22 11.33
C MET A 152 29.74 -8.01 10.77
N THR A 153 29.22 -6.79 10.84
CA THR A 153 27.90 -6.42 10.32
C THR A 153 27.82 -6.55 8.80
N LEU A 154 28.79 -6.03 8.04
CA LEU A 154 28.73 -6.04 6.58
C LEU A 154 28.82 -7.45 6.00
N ASN A 155 29.76 -8.27 6.50
CA ASN A 155 29.89 -9.67 6.06
C ASN A 155 28.64 -10.50 6.39
N LYS A 156 28.02 -10.27 7.54
CA LYS A 156 26.76 -10.94 7.89
C LYS A 156 25.61 -10.49 6.99
N MET A 157 25.55 -9.21 6.61
CA MET A 157 24.53 -8.71 5.68
C MET A 157 24.71 -9.28 4.27
N GLU A 158 25.93 -9.34 3.74
CA GLU A 158 26.21 -10.01 2.46
C GLU A 158 25.77 -11.48 2.49
N ALA A 159 26.11 -12.19 3.58
CA ALA A 159 25.70 -13.59 3.76
C ALA A 159 24.19 -13.76 3.90
N LEU A 160 23.51 -12.86 4.62
CA LEU A 160 22.05 -12.88 4.80
C LEU A 160 21.30 -12.66 3.49
N LEU A 161 21.83 -11.78 2.65
CA LEU A 161 21.27 -11.43 1.35
C LEU A 161 21.70 -12.40 0.24
N GLU A 162 22.64 -13.30 0.53
CA GLU A 162 23.31 -14.17 -0.45
C GLU A 162 23.94 -13.36 -1.61
N GLN A 163 24.50 -12.19 -1.28
CA GLN A 163 25.11 -11.25 -2.23
C GLN A 163 26.47 -10.76 -1.70
N ASP A 164 27.56 -11.23 -2.30
CA ASP A 164 28.93 -10.89 -1.90
C ASP A 164 29.58 -9.81 -2.77
N GLY A 165 30.73 -9.29 -2.35
CA GLY A 165 31.62 -8.51 -3.22
C GLY A 165 31.19 -7.07 -3.44
N TYR A 166 30.57 -6.46 -2.45
CA TYR A 166 30.34 -5.01 -2.45
C TYR A 166 31.64 -4.24 -2.20
N THR A 167 31.75 -3.07 -2.82
CA THR A 167 32.77 -2.08 -2.44
C THR A 167 32.13 -1.01 -1.56
N TYR A 168 32.64 -0.86 -0.33
CA TYR A 168 32.04 0.01 0.68
C TYR A 168 32.72 1.37 0.77
N THR A 169 31.89 2.38 1.06
CA THR A 169 32.31 3.72 1.48
C THR A 169 31.54 4.10 2.73
N GLN A 170 32.15 4.88 3.63
CA GLN A 170 31.52 5.35 4.87
C GLN A 170 31.57 6.87 4.97
N LYS A 171 30.45 7.45 5.44
CA LYS A 171 30.32 8.88 5.78
C LYS A 171 29.63 9.02 7.13
N THR A 172 29.96 10.07 7.88
CA THR A 172 29.26 10.42 9.12
C THR A 172 28.40 11.65 8.88
N TYR A 173 27.12 11.56 9.23
CA TYR A 173 26.15 12.65 9.17
C TYR A 173 25.87 13.17 10.58
N SER A 174 25.80 14.50 10.72
CA SER A 174 25.40 15.12 11.99
C SER A 174 23.97 14.72 12.38
N GLU A 175 23.11 14.53 11.39
CA GLU A 175 21.74 14.04 11.54
C GLU A 175 21.30 13.24 10.30
N PHE A 176 20.61 12.11 10.53
CA PHE A 176 19.97 11.29 9.49
C PHE A 176 18.73 10.62 10.08
N ASN A 177 17.56 10.77 9.44
CA ASN A 177 16.27 10.25 9.92
C ASN A 177 15.99 10.58 11.41
N GLY A 178 16.29 11.81 11.83
CA GLY A 178 16.10 12.27 13.21
C GLY A 178 17.10 11.71 14.23
N SER A 179 18.07 10.89 13.80
CA SER A 179 19.14 10.35 14.65
C SER A 179 20.42 11.17 14.47
N ARG A 180 21.07 11.54 15.57
CA ARG A 180 22.34 12.30 15.55
C ARG A 180 23.54 11.38 15.37
N ASN A 181 24.64 11.93 14.87
CA ASN A 181 25.93 11.23 14.75
C ASN A 181 25.82 9.88 14.02
N THR A 182 25.15 9.88 12.87
CA THR A 182 24.86 8.64 12.13
C THR A 182 26.02 8.27 11.22
N ASN A 183 26.52 7.05 11.34
CA ASN A 183 27.42 6.44 10.37
C ASN A 183 26.60 5.83 9.24
N TYR A 184 26.86 6.28 8.02
CA TYR A 184 26.19 5.85 6.81
C TYR A 184 27.19 5.13 5.91
N ILE A 185 26.91 3.86 5.63
CA ILE A 185 27.75 2.97 4.85
C ILE A 185 27.03 2.66 3.54
N THR A 186 27.72 2.89 2.43
CA THR A 186 27.22 2.59 1.08
C THR A 186 28.12 1.56 0.42
N GLY A 187 27.56 0.38 0.16
CA GLY A 187 28.11 -0.66 -0.68
C GLY A 187 27.54 -0.57 -2.09
N ASN A 188 28.40 -0.65 -3.10
CA ASN A 188 27.99 -0.76 -4.50
C ASN A 188 28.54 -2.04 -5.14
N LYS A 189 27.72 -2.69 -5.97
CA LYS A 189 28.08 -3.80 -6.85
C LYS A 189 27.36 -3.59 -8.19
N LYS A 190 27.78 -4.28 -9.25
CA LYS A 190 27.14 -4.15 -10.56
C LYS A 190 25.65 -4.49 -10.44
N PHE A 191 24.78 -3.51 -10.74
CA PHE A 191 23.32 -3.60 -10.66
C PHE A 191 22.72 -3.82 -9.26
N SER A 192 23.49 -3.55 -8.20
CA SER A 192 22.96 -3.60 -6.84
C SER A 192 23.63 -2.60 -5.90
N TYR A 193 22.91 -2.21 -4.86
CA TYR A 193 23.44 -1.35 -3.80
C TYR A 193 22.95 -1.81 -2.44
N LEU A 194 23.73 -1.49 -1.41
CA LEU A 194 23.41 -1.71 -0.01
C LEU A 194 23.77 -0.46 0.77
N ASN A 195 22.78 0.17 1.41
CA ASN A 195 22.98 1.29 2.31
C ASN A 195 22.61 0.88 3.72
N ILE A 196 23.46 1.22 4.69
CA ILE A 196 23.22 0.95 6.11
C ILE A 196 23.46 2.25 6.89
N ALA A 197 22.51 2.63 7.72
CA ALA A 197 22.64 3.75 8.65
C ALA A 197 22.65 3.23 10.09
N ILE A 198 23.70 3.60 10.83
CA ILE A 198 23.94 3.20 12.23
C ILE A 198 24.03 4.46 13.09
N ALA A 199 23.23 4.52 14.16
CA ALA A 199 23.30 5.56 15.19
C ALA A 199 23.29 4.90 16.57
N ASP A 200 24.14 5.37 17.49
CA ASP A 200 24.27 4.82 18.85
C ASP A 200 24.42 3.29 18.91
N ASN A 201 25.25 2.73 18.01
CA ASN A 201 25.46 1.29 17.83
C ASN A 201 24.18 0.49 17.53
N LYS A 202 23.19 1.14 16.90
CA LYS A 202 21.94 0.51 16.43
C LYS A 202 21.74 0.83 14.96
N VAL A 203 21.34 -0.17 14.18
CA VAL A 203 20.87 0.10 12.82
C VAL A 203 19.51 0.75 12.85
N ILE A 204 19.42 1.90 12.19
CA ILE A 204 18.19 2.70 12.07
C ILE A 204 17.62 2.61 10.65
N SER A 205 18.43 2.25 9.66
CA SER A 205 17.97 2.01 8.29
C SER A 205 18.87 1.04 7.52
N ILE A 206 18.25 0.16 6.73
CA ILE A 206 18.90 -0.63 5.69
C ILE A 206 18.11 -0.42 4.41
N MET A 207 18.81 -0.17 3.30
CA MET A 207 18.20 -0.12 1.99
C MET A 207 19.06 -0.91 1.02
N PHE A 208 18.47 -1.98 0.50
CA PHE A 208 19.09 -2.85 -0.49
C PHE A 208 18.20 -2.92 -1.72
N SER A 209 18.83 -2.93 -2.88
CA SER A 209 18.16 -3.27 -4.14
C SER A 209 19.14 -3.96 -5.07
N SER A 210 18.66 -4.96 -5.78
CA SER A 210 19.39 -5.71 -6.78
C SER A 210 18.49 -5.97 -7.98
N LEU A 211 19.06 -5.87 -9.18
CA LEU A 211 18.44 -6.43 -10.38
C LEU A 211 18.93 -7.86 -10.53
N HIS A 212 18.07 -8.81 -10.19
CA HIS A 212 18.32 -10.22 -10.47
C HIS A 212 17.60 -10.65 -11.75
N SER A 213 18.31 -11.35 -12.62
CA SER A 213 17.74 -12.06 -13.75
C SER A 213 18.64 -13.25 -14.01
N ASP A 214 18.35 -14.38 -13.39
CA ASP A 214 19.05 -15.63 -13.72
C ASP A 214 18.52 -16.26 -15.02
N GLY A 215 17.45 -15.70 -15.58
CA GLY A 215 16.80 -16.17 -16.81
C GLY A 215 16.12 -17.53 -16.64
N THR A 216 15.89 -17.98 -15.41
CA THR A 216 15.24 -19.27 -15.13
C THR A 216 13.76 -19.07 -14.81
N ASP A 217 12.90 -19.87 -15.45
CA ASP A 217 11.44 -19.90 -15.17
C ASP A 217 11.10 -20.71 -13.90
N ARG A 218 11.91 -20.57 -12.84
CA ARG A 218 11.64 -21.27 -11.58
C ARG A 218 10.71 -20.42 -10.74
N THR A 219 9.65 -21.06 -10.22
CA THR A 219 8.76 -20.45 -9.21
C THR A 219 8.90 -21.23 -7.91
N VAL A 220 9.24 -20.51 -6.85
CA VAL A 220 9.28 -21.01 -5.46
C VAL A 220 7.92 -20.77 -4.84
N ASP A 221 7.43 -21.71 -4.04
CA ASP A 221 6.12 -21.57 -3.39
C ASP A 221 6.14 -20.51 -2.27
N ALA A 222 4.98 -19.89 -2.02
CA ALA A 222 4.81 -18.82 -1.04
C ALA A 222 5.27 -19.17 0.38
N LYS A 223 5.17 -20.44 0.79
CA LYS A 223 5.59 -20.88 2.13
C LYS A 223 7.11 -20.91 2.27
N SER A 224 7.80 -21.34 1.22
CA SER A 224 9.25 -21.34 1.16
C SER A 224 9.83 -19.92 1.20
N VAL A 225 9.33 -18.99 0.38
CA VAL A 225 9.79 -17.58 0.42
C VAL A 225 9.45 -16.89 1.73
N ARG A 226 8.29 -17.18 2.35
CA ARG A 226 7.95 -16.67 3.69
C ARG A 226 8.94 -17.12 4.75
N THR A 227 9.39 -18.38 4.69
CA THR A 227 10.39 -18.90 5.63
C THR A 227 11.71 -18.12 5.54
N VAL A 228 12.12 -17.74 4.33
CA VAL A 228 13.31 -16.91 4.09
C VAL A 228 13.10 -15.49 4.63
N ALA A 229 11.96 -14.85 4.32
CA ALA A 229 11.63 -13.52 4.81
C ALA A 229 11.58 -13.44 6.35
N ASP A 230 10.97 -14.44 7.00
CA ASP A 230 10.88 -14.51 8.47
C ASP A 230 12.25 -14.70 9.12
N LYS A 231 13.14 -15.46 8.48
CA LYS A 231 14.52 -15.61 8.93
C LYS A 231 15.26 -14.27 8.87
N ILE A 232 15.16 -13.56 7.74
CA ILE A 232 15.78 -12.24 7.55
C ILE A 232 15.26 -11.26 8.61
N PHE A 233 13.93 -11.22 8.83
CA PHE A 233 13.33 -10.39 9.87
C PHE A 233 13.94 -10.70 11.24
N LYS A 234 13.97 -11.97 11.64
CA LYS A 234 14.52 -12.39 12.94
C LYS A 234 16.00 -12.05 13.11
N GLU A 235 16.77 -12.09 12.03
CA GLU A 235 18.21 -11.79 12.08
C GLU A 235 18.53 -10.29 12.05
N ILE A 236 17.69 -9.45 11.44
CA ILE A 236 17.89 -7.99 11.40
C ILE A 236 17.27 -7.31 12.63
N VAL A 237 16.08 -7.74 13.05
CA VAL A 237 15.29 -7.07 14.09
C VAL A 237 15.75 -7.50 15.48
N LEU A 238 16.08 -6.52 16.31
CA LEU A 238 16.52 -6.75 17.69
C LEU A 238 15.51 -7.56 18.50
N LYS A 239 16.02 -8.41 19.40
CA LYS A 239 15.19 -9.19 20.31
C LYS A 239 14.26 -8.31 21.16
N GLY A 240 13.01 -8.74 21.35
CA GLY A 240 11.99 -8.01 22.09
C GLY A 240 11.16 -7.05 21.23
N ASN A 241 11.63 -6.71 20.03
CA ASN A 241 10.86 -5.91 19.09
C ASN A 241 9.87 -6.81 18.33
N LYS A 242 8.60 -6.39 18.32
CA LYS A 242 7.50 -7.12 17.68
C LYS A 242 7.04 -6.42 16.40
N ALA A 243 6.49 -7.19 15.48
CA ALA A 243 5.88 -6.70 14.25
C ALA A 243 4.67 -7.56 13.85
N ILE A 244 3.81 -7.00 13.00
CA ILE A 244 2.81 -7.74 12.23
C ILE A 244 3.34 -7.93 10.81
N GLY A 245 3.45 -9.17 10.37
CA GLY A 245 3.84 -9.54 9.00
C GLY A 245 2.63 -9.67 8.10
N HIS A 246 2.70 -9.04 6.92
CA HIS A 246 1.76 -9.20 5.81
C HIS A 246 2.51 -9.74 4.60
N MET A 247 1.84 -10.55 3.79
CA MET A 247 2.41 -11.11 2.56
C MET A 247 1.48 -10.85 1.38
N ASN A 248 2.00 -10.17 0.37
CA ASN A 248 1.29 -9.96 -0.89
C ASN A 248 2.01 -10.68 -2.02
N GLU A 249 1.31 -11.63 -2.66
CA GLU A 249 1.78 -12.22 -3.90
C GLU A 249 1.35 -11.34 -5.09
N THR A 250 2.28 -11.04 -5.98
CA THR A 250 2.06 -10.24 -7.19
C THR A 250 2.45 -11.06 -8.42
N GLU A 251 2.15 -10.56 -9.61
CA GLU A 251 2.63 -11.17 -10.86
C GLU A 251 4.16 -11.21 -10.92
N LYS A 252 4.84 -10.23 -10.30
CA LYS A 252 6.30 -10.09 -10.34
C LYS A 252 7.04 -10.88 -9.27
N GLY A 253 6.36 -11.29 -8.20
CA GLY A 253 7.02 -11.90 -7.04
C GLY A 253 6.21 -11.81 -5.77
N TYR A 254 6.90 -11.68 -4.64
CA TYR A 254 6.36 -11.64 -3.29
C TYR A 254 6.81 -10.36 -2.58
N ARG A 255 5.89 -9.71 -1.87
CA ARG A 255 6.19 -8.56 -1.00
C ARG A 255 5.81 -8.92 0.43
N PHE A 256 6.78 -8.88 1.33
CA PHE A 256 6.60 -9.02 2.76
C PHE A 256 6.71 -7.65 3.42
N ASN A 257 5.70 -7.27 4.21
CA ASN A 257 5.73 -6.05 4.99
C ASN A 257 5.58 -6.41 6.47
N TYR A 258 6.62 -6.17 7.25
CA TYR A 258 6.64 -6.37 8.69
C TYR A 258 6.52 -5.02 9.38
N VAL A 259 5.32 -4.68 9.85
CA VAL A 259 5.00 -3.41 10.48
C VAL A 259 5.33 -3.48 11.97
N ARG A 260 6.16 -2.56 12.47
CA ARG A 260 6.52 -2.52 13.89
C ARG A 260 5.28 -2.37 14.76
N MET A 261 5.30 -3.05 15.90
CA MET A 261 4.32 -2.88 16.97
C MET A 261 4.91 -2.12 18.15
N GLU A 262 4.16 -1.14 18.67
CA GLU A 262 4.46 -0.44 19.91
C GLU A 262 3.21 -0.51 20.80
N ASN A 263 3.31 -1.11 21.99
CA ASN A 263 2.16 -1.31 22.89
C ASN A 263 0.94 -1.99 22.24
N GLY A 264 1.17 -2.89 21.28
CA GLY A 264 0.09 -3.56 20.54
C GLY A 264 -0.54 -2.72 19.42
N ILE A 265 0.07 -1.59 19.05
CA ILE A 265 -0.40 -0.68 18.00
C ILE A 265 0.65 -0.64 16.88
N GLU A 266 0.17 -0.73 15.63
CA GLU A 266 1.02 -0.66 14.43
C GLU A 266 1.63 0.73 14.24
N VAL A 267 2.89 0.78 13.79
CA VAL A 267 3.63 2.03 13.54
C VAL A 267 3.84 2.24 12.05
N GLU A 268 3.18 3.25 11.49
CA GLU A 268 3.25 3.57 10.07
C GLU A 268 4.68 3.90 9.63
N ASP A 269 5.04 3.39 8.45
CA ASP A 269 6.36 3.54 7.82
C ASP A 269 7.54 3.14 8.72
N ASN A 270 7.31 2.25 9.68
CA ASN A 270 8.33 1.75 10.61
C ASN A 270 8.23 0.21 10.65
N GLY A 271 9.31 -0.46 10.26
CA GLY A 271 9.29 -1.89 10.02
C GLY A 271 10.35 -2.36 9.05
N LEU A 272 10.06 -3.50 8.41
CA LEU A 272 10.90 -4.13 7.41
C LEU A 272 10.04 -4.54 6.21
N GLU A 273 10.38 -4.02 5.04
CA GLU A 273 9.84 -4.51 3.76
C GLU A 273 10.89 -5.37 3.06
N ILE A 274 10.47 -6.52 2.54
CA ILE A 274 11.28 -7.41 1.70
C ILE A 274 10.50 -7.70 0.42
N VAL A 275 11.09 -7.39 -0.74
CA VAL A 275 10.55 -7.80 -2.04
C VAL A 275 11.42 -8.92 -2.58
N MET A 276 10.77 -10.01 -2.96
CA MET A 276 11.41 -11.19 -3.51
C MET A 276 10.80 -11.49 -4.88
N SER A 277 11.63 -11.95 -5.82
CA SER A 277 11.18 -12.44 -7.13
C SER A 277 10.53 -13.83 -7.01
N LYS A 278 9.90 -14.30 -8.10
CA LYS A 278 9.22 -15.61 -8.13
C LYS A 278 10.15 -16.80 -7.92
N ASP A 279 11.40 -16.70 -8.34
CA ASP A 279 12.48 -17.68 -8.14
C ASP A 279 13.08 -17.62 -6.71
N GLY A 280 12.62 -16.70 -5.86
CA GLY A 280 12.98 -16.61 -4.45
C GLY A 280 14.20 -15.73 -4.13
N TYR A 281 14.72 -14.96 -5.09
CA TYR A 281 15.79 -13.99 -4.82
C TYR A 281 15.25 -12.72 -4.17
N ILE A 282 16.06 -12.10 -3.31
CA ILE A 282 15.73 -10.82 -2.70
C ILE A 282 16.05 -9.72 -3.73
N GLU A 283 15.03 -9.00 -4.19
CA GLU A 283 15.17 -7.87 -5.11
C GLU A 283 15.34 -6.56 -4.37
N SER A 284 14.64 -6.41 -3.23
CA SER A 284 14.80 -5.23 -2.38
C SER A 284 14.54 -5.54 -0.91
N LEU A 285 15.18 -4.75 -0.05
CA LEU A 285 14.96 -4.77 1.38
C LEU A 285 15.01 -3.34 1.89
N LYS A 286 13.97 -2.93 2.60
CA LYS A 286 13.87 -1.60 3.23
C LYS A 286 13.55 -1.78 4.70
N TYR A 287 14.56 -1.59 5.54
CA TYR A 287 14.43 -1.56 6.98
C TYR A 287 14.41 -0.11 7.48
N ARG A 288 13.46 0.20 8.35
CA ARG A 288 13.41 1.45 9.09
C ARG A 288 12.88 1.19 10.49
N TRP A 289 13.69 1.45 11.51
CA TRP A 289 13.30 1.23 12.91
C TRP A 289 13.75 2.39 13.78
N ASP A 290 13.10 3.55 13.59
CA ASP A 290 13.53 4.76 14.29
C ASP A 290 13.16 4.76 15.79
N ALA A 291 13.96 5.45 16.59
CA ALA A 291 13.87 5.46 18.05
C ALA A 291 13.05 6.65 18.59
N ALA A 292 12.15 7.20 17.78
CA ALA A 292 11.36 8.36 18.21
C ALA A 292 10.39 8.03 19.34
N SER A 293 10.02 9.05 20.11
CA SER A 293 9.02 8.95 21.17
C SER A 293 7.63 8.73 20.60
N PHE A 294 6.82 7.98 21.36
CA PHE A 294 5.41 7.75 21.08
C PHE A 294 4.57 8.58 22.04
N ASN A 295 3.77 9.49 21.49
CA ASN A 295 2.86 10.32 22.24
C ASN A 295 1.48 9.65 22.23
N ASP A 296 1.05 9.13 23.37
CA ASP A 296 -0.32 8.64 23.52
C ASP A 296 -1.26 9.82 23.72
N THR A 297 -2.06 10.12 22.69
CA THR A 297 -2.83 11.37 22.56
C THR A 297 -4.22 11.31 23.22
N GLY A 298 -4.46 10.33 24.09
CA GLY A 298 -5.68 10.20 24.90
C GLY A 298 -6.62 9.07 24.46
N CYS A 299 -7.78 9.00 25.13
CA CYS A 299 -8.82 8.01 24.84
C CYS A 299 -9.63 8.44 23.60
N PHE A 300 -9.99 7.47 22.75
CA PHE A 300 -10.89 7.69 21.62
C PHE A 300 -12.33 7.42 22.06
N ASP A 301 -13.24 8.35 21.76
CA ASP A 301 -14.66 8.03 21.73
C ASP A 301 -14.95 7.30 20.42
N MET A 302 -14.90 5.96 20.46
CA MET A 302 -15.02 5.13 19.26
C MET A 302 -16.37 5.29 18.56
N GLU A 303 -17.45 5.54 19.30
CA GLU A 303 -18.78 5.74 18.73
C GLU A 303 -18.84 7.07 17.97
N GLU A 304 -18.36 8.16 18.60
CA GLU A 304 -18.33 9.47 17.95
C GLU A 304 -17.42 9.46 16.71
N ILE A 305 -16.26 8.82 16.79
CA ILE A 305 -15.31 8.77 15.67
C ILE A 305 -15.84 7.92 14.53
N LEU A 306 -16.46 6.77 14.83
CA LEU A 306 -17.08 5.95 13.79
C LEU A 306 -18.18 6.71 13.06
N LYS A 307 -19.01 7.46 13.79
CA LYS A 307 -20.01 8.33 13.17
C LYS A 307 -19.37 9.37 12.24
N ARG A 308 -18.33 10.07 12.69
CA ARG A 308 -17.60 11.05 11.87
C ARG A 308 -16.96 10.41 10.64
N TYR A 309 -16.42 9.19 10.77
CA TYR A 309 -15.88 8.43 9.66
C TYR A 309 -16.95 8.15 8.60
N ILE A 310 -18.10 7.58 9.01
CA ILE A 310 -19.20 7.23 8.11
C ILE A 310 -19.70 8.48 7.36
N GLU A 311 -19.86 9.60 8.07
CA GLU A 311 -20.27 10.88 7.48
C GLU A 311 -19.24 11.40 6.46
N ALA A 312 -17.94 11.33 6.78
CA ALA A 312 -16.87 11.85 5.92
C ALA A 312 -16.52 10.95 4.72
N ALA A 313 -16.72 9.63 4.84
CA ALA A 313 -16.35 8.64 3.83
C ALA A 313 -17.27 8.65 2.59
N GLU A 314 -18.47 9.23 2.70
CA GLU A 314 -19.47 9.34 1.64
C GLU A 314 -19.72 7.99 0.94
N PHE A 315 -20.30 7.04 1.67
CA PHE A 315 -20.58 5.71 1.14
C PHE A 315 -21.56 5.76 -0.05
N ASN A 316 -21.20 5.08 -1.13
CA ASN A 316 -22.01 4.96 -2.34
C ASN A 316 -22.12 3.50 -2.76
N LEU A 317 -23.12 3.20 -3.59
CA LEU A 317 -23.33 1.88 -4.15
C LEU A 317 -22.40 1.65 -5.35
N TYR A 318 -21.67 0.53 -5.33
CA TYR A 318 -20.75 0.11 -6.38
C TYR A 318 -20.90 -1.38 -6.67
N TYR A 319 -20.41 -1.83 -7.81
CA TYR A 319 -19.98 -3.21 -7.98
C TYR A 319 -18.51 -3.34 -7.59
N ARG A 320 -18.15 -4.28 -6.73
CA ARG A 320 -16.76 -4.62 -6.43
C ARG A 320 -16.49 -6.07 -6.77
N LYS A 321 -15.35 -6.34 -7.39
CA LYS A 321 -14.90 -7.69 -7.69
C LYS A 321 -14.37 -8.34 -6.41
N LEU A 322 -14.98 -9.45 -5.99
CA LEU A 322 -14.52 -10.31 -4.91
C LEU A 322 -14.36 -11.73 -5.47
N GLY A 323 -13.12 -12.19 -5.56
CA GLY A 323 -12.79 -13.41 -6.31
C GLY A 323 -13.10 -13.24 -7.81
N ASN A 324 -13.87 -14.16 -8.39
CA ASN A 324 -14.23 -14.13 -9.82
C ASN A 324 -15.62 -13.50 -10.10
N ARG A 325 -16.18 -12.77 -9.13
CA ARG A 325 -17.55 -12.26 -9.21
C ARG A 325 -17.62 -10.80 -8.76
N TYR A 326 -18.40 -9.99 -9.48
CA TYR A 326 -18.77 -8.65 -9.03
C TYR A 326 -20.04 -8.74 -8.18
N ILE A 327 -20.00 -8.19 -6.98
CA ILE A 327 -21.18 -8.07 -6.12
C ILE A 327 -21.49 -6.59 -5.82
N PRO A 328 -22.76 -6.21 -5.64
CA PRO A 328 -23.10 -4.86 -5.24
C PRO A 328 -22.68 -4.63 -3.78
N VAL A 329 -21.98 -3.53 -3.53
CA VAL A 329 -21.46 -3.16 -2.21
C VAL A 329 -21.64 -1.67 -1.95
N TYR A 330 -21.78 -1.30 -0.68
CA TYR A 330 -21.53 0.06 -0.24
C TYR A 330 -20.05 0.21 0.09
N ALA A 331 -19.39 1.16 -0.55
CA ALA A 331 -17.98 1.47 -0.33
C ALA A 331 -17.79 2.97 -0.14
N ALA A 332 -16.78 3.34 0.64
CA ALA A 332 -16.38 4.73 0.81
C ALA A 332 -15.99 5.32 -0.55
N SER A 333 -16.56 6.47 -0.92
CA SER A 333 -16.19 7.17 -2.14
C SER A 333 -15.06 8.18 -1.94
N LYS A 334 -14.78 8.51 -0.67
CA LYS A 334 -13.63 9.32 -0.25
C LYS A 334 -12.66 8.46 0.56
N ARG A 335 -11.38 8.50 0.17
CA ARG A 335 -10.32 7.80 0.89
C ARG A 335 -9.88 8.65 2.09
N ILE A 336 -10.32 8.24 3.27
CA ILE A 336 -9.83 8.78 4.54
C ILE A 336 -8.52 8.07 4.87
N GLU A 337 -7.47 8.85 5.14
CA GLU A 337 -6.17 8.31 5.50
C GLU A 337 -6.13 7.93 6.98
N TYR A 338 -6.56 8.84 7.86
CA TYR A 338 -6.68 8.61 9.29
C TYR A 338 -7.59 9.64 9.96
N ILE A 339 -7.90 9.40 11.23
CA ILE A 339 -8.68 10.27 12.11
C ILE A 339 -7.88 10.52 13.39
N THR A 340 -7.70 11.78 13.76
CA THR A 340 -6.96 12.14 14.97
C THR A 340 -7.76 11.85 16.24
N SER A 341 -7.12 11.89 17.42
CA SER A 341 -7.82 11.72 18.70
C SER A 341 -8.83 12.82 19.01
N GLN A 342 -8.75 13.99 18.35
CA GLN A 342 -9.74 15.06 18.41
C GLN A 342 -10.90 14.85 17.39
N GLY A 343 -10.88 13.74 16.65
CA GLY A 343 -11.86 13.39 15.63
C GLY A 343 -11.72 14.21 14.34
N SER A 344 -10.54 14.78 14.06
CA SER A 344 -10.27 15.45 12.79
C SER A 344 -10.00 14.41 11.72
N VAL A 345 -10.73 14.48 10.60
CA VAL A 345 -10.57 13.56 9.47
C VAL A 345 -9.50 14.08 8.51
N VAL A 346 -8.49 13.26 8.24
CA VAL A 346 -7.44 13.53 7.25
C VAL A 346 -7.70 12.67 6.03
N TYR A 347 -7.79 13.33 4.86
CA TYR A 347 -8.03 12.67 3.59
C TYR A 347 -6.72 12.34 2.91
N ASN A 348 -6.66 11.17 2.29
CA ASN A 348 -5.55 10.84 1.43
C ASN A 348 -5.65 11.73 0.17
N PRO A 349 -4.59 12.49 -0.19
CA PRO A 349 -4.63 13.42 -1.33
C PRO A 349 -4.70 12.73 -2.71
N VAL A 350 -4.98 11.43 -2.78
CA VAL A 350 -5.17 10.69 -4.03
C VAL A 350 -6.44 11.21 -4.73
N PHE A 351 -6.28 12.29 -5.51
CA PHE A 351 -6.45 12.39 -6.97
C PHE A 351 -6.07 13.79 -7.48
#